data_AF-A0A1I5Q7P6-F1
#
_entry.id   AF-A0A1I5Q7P6-F1
#
_cell.length_a   1.000
_cell.length_b   1.000
_cell.length_c   1.000
_cell.angle_alpha   90.00
_cell.angle_beta   90.00
_cell.angle_gamma   90.00
#
_symmetry.space_group_name_H-M   'P 1'
#
loop_
_entity.id
_entity.type
_entity.pdbx_description
1 polymer ?
#
loop_
_entity_poly.entity_id
_entity_poly.type
_entity_poly.pdbx_seq_one_letter_code
_entity_poly.pdbx_strand_id
1 'polypeptide(L)'
;MKKYIFISLVLFISGNMLLISCDFSKRLDTRAAVKEMKERELKRITITQLTTIVDELGKKITGELNGNLVRSLEDRKLIDSLSKKYNIQIFVGSPLKLKTASNGQKVNEILEAYQYNSENHIEQVDNVQKNEDGTLFYYTAPILAENQFKGLPKEKIEKLGELSKLDSLYFRRKNELIGLWMIRFERKEVIKRIDPKTLNK
;
A
#
# COMPACT_ATOMS: atom_id res chain seq x y z
N MET A 1 -40.86 17.45 77.91
CA MET A 1 -40.55 16.32 77.00
C MET A 1 -41.17 16.45 75.60
N LYS A 2 -42.42 16.90 75.43
CA LYS A 2 -43.06 17.05 74.09
C LYS A 2 -42.39 18.04 73.11
N LYS A 3 -41.73 19.11 73.59
CA LYS A 3 -41.07 20.13 72.74
C LYS A 3 -39.80 19.62 72.04
N TYR A 4 -39.01 18.75 72.68
CA TYR A 4 -37.78 18.19 72.10
C TYR A 4 -38.06 17.11 71.05
N ILE A 5 -39.17 16.37 71.21
CA ILE A 5 -39.66 15.41 70.22
C ILE A 5 -40.09 16.12 68.93
N PHE A 6 -40.74 17.28 69.04
CA PHE A 6 -41.18 18.06 67.88
C PHE A 6 -40.00 18.67 67.10
N ILE A 7 -38.95 19.14 67.80
CA ILE A 7 -37.73 19.68 67.17
C ILE A 7 -36.92 18.57 66.49
N SER A 8 -36.81 17.39 67.11
CA SER A 8 -36.15 16.23 66.51
C SER A 8 -36.86 15.72 65.26
N LEU A 9 -38.20 15.76 65.22
CA LEU A 9 -38.99 15.37 64.05
C LEU A 9 -38.82 16.35 62.87
N VAL A 10 -38.75 17.66 63.14
CA VAL A 10 -38.55 18.70 62.11
C VAL A 10 -37.15 18.65 61.51
N LEU A 11 -36.12 18.39 62.32
CA LEU A 11 -34.73 18.19 61.85
C LEU A 11 -34.56 16.89 61.03
N PHE A 12 -35.35 15.84 61.35
CA PHE A 12 -35.34 14.61 60.58
C PHE A 12 -36.03 14.76 59.22
N ILE A 13 -37.11 15.54 59.15
CA ILE A 13 -37.84 15.80 57.91
C ILE A 13 -37.05 16.74 56.98
N SER A 14 -36.36 17.76 57.51
CA SER A 14 -35.53 18.65 56.68
C SER A 14 -34.26 17.98 56.14
N GLY A 15 -33.69 17.00 56.86
CA GLY A 15 -32.54 16.20 56.40
C GLY A 15 -32.86 15.26 55.23
N ASN A 16 -34.08 14.73 55.16
CA ASN A 16 -34.49 13.81 54.08
C ASN A 16 -34.80 14.53 52.75
N MET A 17 -35.08 15.83 52.79
CA MET A 17 -35.44 16.62 51.60
C MET A 17 -34.21 16.98 50.73
N LEU A 18 -32.99 16.84 51.27
CA LEU A 18 -31.73 17.10 50.56
C LEU A 18 -31.22 15.92 49.71
N LEU A 19 -31.83 14.73 49.82
CA LEU A 19 -31.40 13.52 49.10
C LEU A 19 -32.16 13.25 47.79
N ILE A 20 -33.15 14.08 47.44
CA ILE A 20 -34.04 13.86 46.27
C ILE A 20 -33.59 14.68 45.05
N SER A 21 -32.51 15.48 45.17
CA SER A 21 -32.01 16.34 44.08
C SER A 21 -31.15 15.62 43.04
N CYS A 22 -30.93 14.32 43.16
CA CYS A 22 -30.29 13.52 42.10
C CYS A 22 -31.34 12.99 41.13
N ASP A 23 -31.72 13.84 40.16
CA ASP A 23 -32.56 13.45 39.04
C ASP A 23 -31.78 12.55 38.06
N PHE A 24 -31.84 11.23 38.27
CA PHE A 24 -31.32 10.21 37.34
C PHE A 24 -32.31 9.88 36.20
N SER A 25 -33.39 10.65 36.01
CA SER A 25 -34.39 10.36 34.96
C SER A 25 -33.86 10.56 33.54
N LYS A 26 -32.83 11.38 33.35
CA LYS A 26 -32.16 11.57 32.06
C LYS A 26 -30.99 10.59 31.91
N ARG A 27 -31.26 9.43 31.31
CA ARG A 27 -30.19 8.55 30.79
C ARG A 27 -29.42 9.33 29.72
N LEU A 28 -28.18 9.72 30.02
CA LEU A 28 -27.25 10.28 29.04
C LEU A 28 -27.07 9.27 27.90
N ASP A 29 -27.41 9.66 26.68
CA ASP A 29 -27.19 8.82 25.49
C ASP A 29 -25.70 8.79 25.16
N THR A 30 -24.98 7.90 25.83
CA THR A 30 -23.56 7.66 25.60
C THR A 30 -23.29 6.92 24.30
N ARG A 31 -24.32 6.50 23.54
CA ARG A 31 -24.10 5.75 22.30
C ARG A 31 -23.42 6.60 21.25
N ALA A 32 -23.78 7.88 21.15
CA ALA A 32 -23.12 8.83 20.25
C ALA A 32 -21.65 9.03 20.64
N ALA A 33 -21.38 9.23 21.94
CA ALA A 33 -20.02 9.40 22.46
C ALA A 33 -19.17 8.12 22.30
N VAL A 34 -19.72 6.94 22.60
CA VAL A 34 -19.03 5.65 22.42
C VAL A 34 -18.78 5.36 20.95
N LYS A 35 -19.71 5.74 20.05
CA LYS A 35 -19.52 5.62 18.60
C LYS A 35 -18.40 6.54 18.12
N GLU A 36 -18.38 7.79 18.55
CA GLU A 36 -17.32 8.74 18.24
C GLU A 36 -15.96 8.27 18.79
N MET A 37 -15.92 7.74 20.01
CA MET A 37 -14.70 7.17 20.60
C MET A 37 -14.19 5.98 19.80
N LYS A 38 -15.05 5.03 19.43
CA LYS A 38 -14.68 3.87 18.60
C LYS A 38 -14.21 4.26 17.19
N GLU A 39 -14.77 5.35 16.63
CA GLU A 39 -14.32 5.88 15.35
C GLU A 39 -12.95 6.57 15.44
N ARG A 40 -12.54 7.04 16.63
CA ARG A 40 -11.26 7.70 16.90
C ARG A 40 -10.18 6.79 17.50
N GLU A 41 -10.48 5.52 17.76
CA GLU A 41 -9.50 4.56 18.27
C GLU A 41 -8.36 4.35 17.26
N LEU A 42 -7.12 4.39 17.77
CA LEU A 42 -5.92 4.14 16.97
C LEU A 42 -5.89 2.68 16.52
N LYS A 43 -6.11 2.44 15.22
CA LYS A 43 -6.07 1.11 14.63
C LYS A 43 -4.66 0.74 14.19
N ARG A 44 -4.17 -0.42 14.62
CA ARG A 44 -2.86 -0.95 14.22
C ARG A 44 -2.97 -1.65 12.86
N ILE A 45 -2.19 -1.18 11.90
CA ILE A 45 -2.09 -1.81 10.58
C ILE A 45 -1.04 -2.92 10.61
N THR A 46 -1.41 -4.12 10.17
CA THR A 46 -0.50 -5.26 10.09
C THR A 46 0.40 -5.17 8.86
N ILE A 47 1.55 -5.84 8.91
CA ILE A 47 2.48 -5.89 7.76
C ILE A 47 1.81 -6.59 6.57
N THR A 48 1.05 -7.66 6.82
CA THR A 48 0.32 -8.41 5.78
C THR A 48 -0.66 -7.53 5.02
N GLN A 49 -1.42 -6.69 5.73
CA GLN A 49 -2.34 -5.74 5.09
C GLN A 49 -1.58 -4.77 4.17
N LEU A 50 -0.44 -4.22 4.63
CA LEU A 50 0.38 -3.33 3.82
C LEU A 50 0.91 -4.03 2.56
N THR A 51 1.41 -5.26 2.70
CA THR A 51 1.91 -6.02 1.55
C THR A 51 0.81 -6.36 0.55
N THR A 52 -0.40 -6.69 1.01
CA THR A 52 -1.56 -6.94 0.13
C THR A 52 -1.95 -5.68 -0.64
N ILE A 53 -2.01 -4.53 0.02
CA ILE A 53 -2.33 -3.27 -0.66
C ILE A 53 -1.26 -2.89 -1.69
N VAL A 54 0.02 -3.08 -1.34
CA VAL A 54 1.13 -2.84 -2.26
C VAL A 54 1.05 -3.78 -3.47
N ASP A 55 0.72 -5.05 -3.25
CA ASP A 55 0.52 -6.04 -4.31
C ASP A 55 -0.64 -5.65 -5.24
N GLU A 56 -1.81 -5.33 -4.69
CA GLU A 56 -2.99 -4.92 -5.47
C GLU A 56 -2.73 -3.64 -6.28
N LEU A 57 -2.11 -2.63 -5.66
CA LEU A 57 -1.74 -1.40 -6.36
C LEU A 57 -0.68 -1.68 -7.43
N GLY A 58 0.32 -2.49 -7.11
CA GLY A 58 1.38 -2.91 -8.02
C GLY A 58 0.80 -3.53 -9.28
N LYS A 59 -0.02 -4.56 -9.13
CA LYS A 59 -0.72 -5.26 -10.22
C LYS A 59 -1.57 -4.33 -11.05
N LYS A 60 -2.30 -3.41 -10.41
CA LYS A 60 -3.12 -2.43 -11.12
C LYS A 60 -2.24 -1.51 -11.99
N ILE A 61 -1.18 -0.96 -11.42
CA ILE A 61 -0.28 -0.02 -12.11
C ILE A 61 0.44 -0.72 -13.27
N THR A 62 0.98 -1.92 -13.04
CA THR A 62 1.68 -2.68 -14.10
C THR A 62 0.71 -3.17 -15.17
N GLY A 63 -0.52 -3.50 -14.83
CA GLY A 63 -1.59 -3.77 -15.80
C GLY A 63 -1.85 -2.58 -16.72
N GLU A 64 -1.98 -1.36 -16.17
CA GLU A 64 -2.14 -0.14 -16.95
C GLU A 64 -0.91 0.13 -17.85
N LEU A 65 0.31 -0.07 -17.33
CA LEU A 65 1.56 0.13 -18.07
C LEU A 65 1.73 -0.88 -19.22
N ASN A 66 1.43 -2.15 -18.98
CA ASN A 66 1.57 -3.24 -19.95
C ASN A 66 0.52 -3.15 -21.06
N GLY A 67 -0.69 -2.65 -20.76
CA GLY A 67 -1.73 -2.43 -21.77
C GLY A 67 -1.30 -1.53 -22.93
N ASN A 68 -0.30 -0.66 -22.71
CA ASN A 68 0.32 0.16 -23.75
C ASN A 68 1.86 0.15 -23.64
N LEU A 69 2.46 -1.04 -23.46
CA LEU A 69 3.89 -1.19 -23.11
C LEU A 69 4.83 -0.32 -23.95
N VAL A 70 4.77 -0.39 -25.28
CA VAL A 70 5.66 0.38 -26.17
C VAL A 70 5.60 1.88 -25.87
N ARG A 71 4.38 2.40 -25.69
CA ARG A 71 4.18 3.82 -25.39
C ARG A 71 4.68 4.18 -24.00
N SER A 72 4.40 3.32 -23.01
CA SER A 72 4.89 3.47 -21.64
C SER A 72 6.42 3.57 -21.58
N LEU A 73 7.12 2.80 -22.43
CA LEU A 73 8.59 2.83 -22.54
C LEU A 73 9.10 4.03 -23.35
N GLU A 74 8.36 4.50 -24.36
CA GLU A 74 8.80 5.55 -25.29
C GLU A 74 8.69 6.97 -24.71
N ASP A 75 7.49 7.37 -24.24
CA ASP A 75 7.21 8.77 -23.89
C ASP A 75 7.16 9.05 -22.38
N ARG A 76 7.18 7.98 -21.56
CA ARG A 76 7.06 8.00 -20.08
C ARG A 76 5.88 8.78 -19.50
N LYS A 77 4.97 9.33 -20.31
CA LYS A 77 3.85 10.17 -19.84
C LYS A 77 2.92 9.41 -18.90
N LEU A 78 2.65 8.14 -19.23
CA LEU A 78 1.83 7.28 -18.38
C LEU A 78 2.53 6.97 -17.06
N ILE A 79 3.84 6.65 -17.11
CA ILE A 79 4.66 6.43 -15.91
C ILE A 79 4.62 7.67 -15.00
N ASP A 80 4.83 8.86 -15.54
CA ASP A 80 4.86 10.10 -14.76
C ASP A 80 3.48 10.43 -14.17
N SER A 81 2.41 10.23 -14.95
CA SER A 81 1.03 10.41 -14.51
C SER A 81 0.68 9.48 -13.35
N LEU A 82 1.02 8.19 -13.46
CA LEU A 82 0.78 7.19 -12.40
C LEU A 82 1.65 7.46 -11.18
N SER A 83 2.92 7.82 -11.37
CA SER A 83 3.85 8.19 -10.31
C SER A 83 3.30 9.36 -9.48
N LYS A 84 2.79 10.40 -10.16
CA LYS A 84 2.17 11.55 -9.50
C LYS A 84 0.84 11.20 -8.83
N LYS A 85 -0.04 10.47 -9.51
CA LYS A 85 -1.37 10.08 -9.00
C LYS A 85 -1.26 9.26 -7.72
N TYR A 86 -0.35 8.31 -7.68
CA TYR A 86 -0.18 7.40 -6.54
C TYR A 86 0.93 7.83 -5.57
N ASN A 87 1.67 8.91 -5.86
CA ASN A 87 2.82 9.37 -5.08
C ASN A 87 3.86 8.25 -4.86
N ILE A 88 4.28 7.64 -5.97
CA ILE A 88 5.19 6.49 -6.03
C ILE A 88 6.32 6.77 -7.02
N GLN A 89 7.31 5.89 -7.05
CA GLN A 89 8.35 5.89 -8.08
C GLN A 89 8.30 4.60 -8.88
N ILE A 90 8.34 4.73 -10.21
CA ILE A 90 8.27 3.61 -11.14
C ILE A 90 9.58 3.54 -11.93
N PHE A 91 10.21 2.38 -11.87
CA PHE A 91 11.44 2.04 -12.56
C PHE A 91 11.18 0.90 -13.55
N VAL A 92 11.96 0.89 -14.63
CA VAL A 92 11.98 -0.18 -15.62
C VAL A 92 13.43 -0.48 -15.98
N GLY A 93 13.71 -1.76 -16.22
CA GLY A 93 15.02 -2.22 -16.65
C GLY A 93 15.20 -3.73 -16.52
N SER A 94 16.34 -4.24 -16.99
CA SER A 94 16.74 -5.61 -16.67
C SER A 94 17.04 -5.77 -15.18
N PRO A 95 16.93 -6.98 -14.61
CA PRO A 95 17.14 -7.19 -13.19
C PRO A 95 18.49 -6.64 -12.71
N LEU A 96 19.55 -6.85 -13.48
CA LEU A 96 20.90 -6.35 -13.20
C LEU A 96 20.99 -4.81 -13.21
N LYS A 97 20.29 -4.13 -14.13
CA LYS A 97 20.32 -2.65 -14.23
C LYS A 97 19.43 -1.96 -13.19
N LEU A 98 18.52 -2.69 -12.55
CA LEU A 98 17.68 -2.19 -11.46
C LEU A 98 18.35 -2.34 -10.10
N LYS A 99 19.38 -3.19 -9.97
CA LYS A 99 20.15 -3.33 -8.74
C LYS A 99 20.88 -2.04 -8.39
N THR A 100 20.69 -1.58 -7.16
CA THR A 100 21.40 -0.42 -6.61
C THR A 100 21.58 -0.60 -5.11
N ALA A 101 22.63 0.02 -4.53
CA ALA A 101 22.87 -0.06 -3.09
C ALA A 101 21.70 0.52 -2.26
N SER A 102 20.98 1.51 -2.80
CA SER A 102 19.86 2.17 -2.11
C SER A 102 18.58 1.34 -2.04
N ASN A 103 18.47 0.25 -2.80
CA ASN A 103 17.32 -0.66 -2.71
C ASN A 103 17.33 -1.52 -1.43
N GLY A 104 18.51 -1.72 -0.85
CA GLY A 104 18.71 -2.72 0.21
C GLY A 104 19.13 -4.08 -0.33
N GLN A 105 19.69 -4.90 0.55
CA GLN A 105 20.16 -6.25 0.23
C GLN A 105 19.00 -7.14 -0.19
N LYS A 106 17.90 -7.17 0.56
CA LYS A 106 16.76 -8.09 0.29
C LYS A 106 16.11 -7.82 -1.06
N VAL A 107 15.98 -6.55 -1.43
CA VAL A 107 15.40 -6.17 -2.71
C VAL A 107 16.34 -6.56 -3.86
N ASN A 108 17.66 -6.41 -3.68
CA ASN A 108 18.62 -6.85 -4.68
C ASN A 108 18.67 -8.38 -4.83
N GLU A 109 18.49 -9.15 -3.75
CA GLU A 109 18.36 -10.62 -3.80
C GLU A 109 17.12 -11.04 -4.63
N ILE A 110 16.00 -10.31 -4.51
CA ILE A 110 14.83 -10.56 -5.36
C ILE A 110 15.16 -10.30 -6.84
N LEU A 111 15.87 -9.21 -7.16
CA LEU A 111 16.30 -8.93 -8.54
C LEU A 111 17.25 -10.02 -9.07
N GLU A 112 18.14 -10.56 -8.24
CA GLU A 112 18.98 -11.71 -8.59
C GLU A 112 18.15 -12.97 -8.84
N ALA A 113 17.10 -13.21 -8.04
CA ALA A 113 16.20 -14.34 -8.25
C ALA A 113 15.48 -14.25 -9.61
N TYR A 114 15.02 -13.06 -10.04
CA TYR A 114 14.46 -12.89 -11.39
C TYR A 114 15.48 -13.21 -12.49
N GLN A 115 16.73 -12.77 -12.33
CA GLN A 115 17.80 -13.07 -13.28
C GLN A 115 18.05 -14.58 -13.35
N TYR A 116 18.22 -15.22 -12.19
CA TYR A 116 18.40 -16.67 -12.08
C TYR A 116 17.24 -17.45 -12.71
N ASN A 117 16.00 -17.06 -12.39
CA ASN A 117 14.81 -17.70 -12.96
C ASN A 117 14.78 -17.57 -14.48
N SER A 118 15.21 -16.42 -15.03
CA SER A 118 15.24 -16.19 -16.47
C SER A 118 16.28 -17.08 -17.16
N GLU A 119 17.43 -17.27 -16.54
CA GLU A 119 18.52 -18.11 -17.07
C GLU A 119 18.16 -19.60 -17.02
N ASN A 120 17.43 -20.00 -15.98
CA ASN A 120 17.05 -21.39 -15.73
C ASN A 120 15.65 -21.73 -16.27
N HIS A 121 15.01 -20.82 -17.02
CA HIS A 121 13.67 -21.01 -17.59
C HIS A 121 12.60 -21.35 -16.54
N ILE A 122 12.74 -20.79 -15.34
CA ILE A 122 11.78 -20.89 -14.25
C ILE A 122 10.71 -19.80 -14.44
N GLU A 123 9.48 -20.12 -14.08
CA GLU A 123 8.37 -19.18 -14.11
C GLU A 123 8.67 -17.92 -13.29
N GLN A 124 8.34 -16.77 -13.87
CA GLN A 124 8.52 -15.47 -13.24
C GLN A 124 7.20 -15.06 -12.60
N VAL A 125 7.26 -14.70 -11.32
CA VAL A 125 6.10 -14.26 -10.55
C VAL A 125 6.37 -12.92 -9.91
N ASP A 126 5.33 -12.12 -9.77
CA ASP A 126 5.41 -10.83 -9.07
C ASP A 126 5.87 -11.01 -7.62
N ASN A 127 6.51 -9.99 -7.07
CA ASN A 127 6.97 -10.02 -5.69
C ASN A 127 6.81 -8.66 -4.99
N VAL A 128 6.41 -8.71 -3.72
CA VAL A 128 6.43 -7.56 -2.80
C VAL A 128 7.50 -7.78 -1.74
N GLN A 129 8.49 -6.90 -1.73
CA GLN A 129 9.58 -6.93 -0.77
C GLN A 129 9.72 -5.58 -0.07
N LYS A 130 9.95 -5.59 1.24
CA LYS A 130 10.33 -4.38 1.99
C LYS A 130 11.85 -4.26 2.06
N ASN A 131 12.33 -3.03 2.17
CA ASN A 131 13.71 -2.80 2.59
C ASN A 131 13.92 -3.16 4.07
N GLU A 132 15.16 -3.08 4.53
CA GLU A 132 15.61 -3.56 5.83
C GLU A 132 14.93 -2.83 6.99
N ASP A 133 14.76 -1.51 6.87
CA ASP A 133 14.11 -0.68 7.88
C ASP A 133 12.56 -0.70 7.81
N GLY A 134 11.99 -1.31 6.76
CA GLY A 134 10.55 -1.42 6.54
C GLY A 134 9.84 -0.09 6.25
N THR A 135 10.57 0.95 5.85
CA THR A 135 10.01 2.25 5.46
C THR A 135 9.59 2.28 3.99
N LEU A 136 10.19 1.42 3.16
CA LEU A 136 9.92 1.30 1.74
C LEU A 136 9.42 -0.10 1.39
N PHE A 137 8.46 -0.14 0.48
CA PHE A 137 7.99 -1.36 -0.17
C PHE A 137 8.28 -1.29 -1.65
N TYR A 138 8.70 -2.42 -2.21
CA TYR A 138 9.03 -2.61 -3.60
C TYR A 138 8.12 -3.68 -4.15
N TYR A 139 7.30 -3.32 -5.13
CA TYR A 139 6.59 -4.29 -5.96
C TYR A 139 7.39 -4.48 -7.24
N THR A 140 7.65 -5.73 -7.61
CA THR A 140 8.36 -6.10 -8.84
C THR A 140 7.47 -7.02 -9.66
N ALA A 141 7.41 -6.77 -10.97
CA ALA A 141 6.63 -7.60 -11.90
C ALA A 141 7.41 -7.84 -13.19
N PRO A 142 7.43 -9.09 -13.70
CA PRO A 142 8.08 -9.42 -14.95
C PRO A 142 7.37 -8.80 -16.14
N ILE A 143 8.16 -8.31 -17.07
CA ILE A 143 7.72 -7.96 -18.41
C ILE A 143 8.16 -9.12 -19.30
N LEU A 144 7.20 -9.84 -19.87
CA LEU A 144 7.45 -10.99 -20.73
C LEU A 144 7.34 -10.59 -22.20
N ALA A 145 8.14 -11.21 -23.05
CA ALA A 145 8.10 -11.04 -24.49
C ALA A 145 6.81 -11.66 -25.05
N GLU A 146 6.00 -10.84 -25.70
CA GLU A 146 4.88 -11.31 -26.51
C GLU A 146 4.95 -10.69 -27.92
N ASN A 147 3.84 -10.14 -28.41
CA ASN A 147 3.75 -9.50 -29.72
C ASN A 147 3.91 -7.97 -29.65
N GLN A 148 4.19 -7.39 -28.48
CA GLN A 148 4.22 -5.93 -28.29
C GLN A 148 5.16 -5.16 -29.23
N PHE A 149 6.22 -5.80 -29.73
CA PHE A 149 7.19 -5.17 -30.64
C PHE A 149 7.00 -5.57 -32.11
N LYS A 150 5.98 -6.38 -32.42
CA LYS A 150 5.75 -6.89 -33.77
C LYS A 150 5.43 -5.73 -34.72
N GLY A 151 6.15 -5.66 -35.84
CA GLY A 151 5.96 -4.63 -36.87
C GLY A 151 6.66 -3.30 -36.58
N LEU A 152 7.39 -3.18 -35.47
CA LEU A 152 8.24 -2.01 -35.23
C LEU A 152 9.58 -2.14 -35.98
N PRO A 153 10.13 -1.04 -36.52
CA PRO A 153 11.48 -1.02 -37.08
C PRO A 153 12.52 -1.43 -36.03
N LYS A 154 13.60 -2.09 -36.47
CA LYS A 154 14.67 -2.58 -35.60
C LYS A 154 15.32 -1.44 -34.80
N GLU A 155 15.57 -0.31 -35.45
CA GLU A 155 16.17 0.88 -34.86
C GLU A 155 15.28 1.45 -33.73
N LYS A 156 13.95 1.34 -33.88
CA LYS A 156 13.02 1.76 -32.83
C LYS A 156 13.07 0.82 -31.63
N ILE A 157 13.16 -0.49 -31.86
CA ILE A 157 13.25 -1.49 -30.78
C ILE A 157 14.56 -1.31 -29.99
N GLU A 158 15.68 -1.08 -30.68
CA GLU A 158 16.98 -0.83 -30.06
C GLU A 158 16.95 0.43 -29.20
N LYS A 159 16.44 1.54 -29.74
CA LYS A 159 16.27 2.81 -29.00
C LYS A 159 15.38 2.63 -27.77
N LEU A 160 14.30 1.85 -27.87
CA LEU A 160 13.45 1.54 -26.71
C LEU A 160 14.23 0.78 -25.64
N GLY A 161 15.03 -0.22 -26.03
CA GLY A 161 15.88 -0.97 -25.11
C GLY A 161 16.86 -0.08 -24.35
N GLU A 162 17.51 0.84 -25.04
CA GLU A 162 18.43 1.81 -24.42
C GLU A 162 17.71 2.74 -23.44
N LEU A 163 16.60 3.36 -23.86
CA LEU A 163 15.82 4.29 -23.03
C LEU A 163 15.26 3.64 -21.77
N SER A 164 14.79 2.40 -21.91
CA SER A 164 14.16 1.64 -20.82
C SER A 164 15.12 0.76 -20.04
N LYS A 165 16.42 0.78 -20.38
CA LYS A 165 17.44 -0.10 -19.79
C LYS A 165 17.05 -1.59 -19.89
N LEU A 166 16.38 -1.98 -20.97
CA LEU A 166 16.03 -3.37 -21.26
C LEU A 166 17.06 -3.98 -22.20
N ASP A 167 17.32 -5.27 -22.05
CA ASP A 167 18.37 -5.98 -22.79
C ASP A 167 17.80 -6.93 -23.84
N SER A 168 18.38 -6.86 -25.04
CA SER A 168 18.17 -7.83 -26.14
C SER A 168 16.72 -7.95 -26.63
N LEU A 169 15.91 -6.88 -26.58
CA LEU A 169 14.48 -6.88 -26.92
C LEU A 169 14.14 -7.53 -28.27
N TYR A 170 15.02 -7.40 -29.27
CA TYR A 170 14.79 -7.90 -30.63
C TYR A 170 14.87 -9.43 -30.75
N PHE A 171 15.63 -10.10 -29.87
CA PHE A 171 15.93 -11.54 -29.97
C PHE A 171 15.16 -12.40 -28.98
N ARG A 172 14.26 -11.80 -28.19
CA ARG A 172 13.53 -12.50 -27.13
C ARG A 172 12.43 -13.36 -27.72
N ARG A 173 12.38 -14.63 -27.32
CA ARG A 173 11.30 -15.55 -27.69
C ARG A 173 10.06 -15.24 -26.86
N LYS A 174 8.89 -15.67 -27.35
CA LYS A 174 7.64 -15.53 -26.61
C LYS A 174 7.79 -16.14 -25.20
N ASN A 175 7.27 -15.45 -24.20
CA ASN A 175 7.31 -15.79 -22.78
C ASN A 175 8.69 -15.66 -22.11
N GLU A 176 9.71 -15.14 -22.80
CA GLU A 176 10.99 -14.83 -22.15
C GLU A 176 10.92 -13.49 -21.42
N LEU A 177 11.66 -13.40 -20.32
CA LEU A 177 11.81 -12.15 -19.58
C LEU A 177 12.54 -11.11 -20.45
N ILE A 178 11.92 -9.94 -20.63
CA ILE A 178 12.56 -8.78 -21.27
C ILE A 178 13.06 -7.76 -20.26
N GLY A 179 12.44 -7.72 -19.08
CA GLY A 179 12.89 -6.97 -17.92
C GLY A 179 11.81 -6.90 -16.86
N LEU A 180 11.91 -5.94 -15.95
CA LEU A 180 11.01 -5.80 -14.81
C LEU A 180 10.44 -4.39 -14.73
N TRP A 181 9.19 -4.30 -14.29
CA TRP A 181 8.70 -3.12 -13.60
C TRP A 181 9.12 -3.23 -12.13
N MET A 182 9.64 -2.14 -11.57
CA MET A 182 9.89 -2.02 -10.13
C MET A 182 9.23 -0.74 -9.63
N ILE A 183 8.30 -0.89 -8.69
CA ILE A 183 7.52 0.21 -8.13
C ILE A 183 7.89 0.37 -6.66
N ARG A 184 8.32 1.56 -6.29
CA ARG A 184 8.70 1.91 -4.92
C ARG A 184 7.59 2.71 -4.26
N PHE A 185 7.14 2.22 -3.12
CA PHE A 185 6.14 2.83 -2.26
C PHE A 185 6.76 3.24 -0.93
N GLU A 186 6.44 4.43 -0.46
CA GLU A 186 6.71 4.82 0.92
C GLU A 186 5.60 4.28 1.82
N ARG A 187 5.97 3.65 2.94
CA ARG A 187 5.01 3.06 3.89
C ARG A 187 3.93 4.04 4.31
N LYS A 188 4.28 5.30 4.56
CA LYS A 188 3.33 6.35 4.95
C LYS A 188 2.28 6.63 3.87
N GLU A 189 2.64 6.53 2.60
CA GLU A 189 1.73 6.78 1.48
C GLU A 189 0.78 5.61 1.25
N VAL A 190 1.25 4.37 1.50
CA VAL A 190 0.39 3.18 1.52
C VAL A 190 -0.62 3.28 2.65
N ILE A 191 -0.18 3.64 3.86
CA ILE A 191 -1.05 3.81 5.05
C ILE A 191 -2.17 4.81 4.78
N LYS A 192 -1.88 5.95 4.14
CA LYS A 192 -2.88 6.98 3.80
C LYS A 192 -4.00 6.48 2.87
N ARG A 193 -3.80 5.33 2.19
CA ARG A 193 -4.76 4.75 1.24
C ARG A 193 -5.65 3.70 1.87
N ILE A 194 -5.38 3.33 3.12
CA ILE A 194 -6.18 2.36 3.85
C ILE A 194 -7.44 3.05 4.35
N ASP A 195 -8.60 2.52 3.98
CA ASP A 195 -9.85 2.91 4.63
C ASP A 195 -9.82 2.39 6.09
N PRO A 196 -9.86 3.26 7.11
CA PRO A 196 -9.87 2.83 8.50
C PRO A 196 -10.99 1.84 8.84
N LYS A 197 -12.07 1.79 8.05
CA LYS A 197 -13.18 0.85 8.23
C LYS A 197 -12.81 -0.59 7.88
N THR A 198 -11.83 -0.82 7.01
CA THR A 198 -11.41 -2.17 6.60
C THR A 198 -10.46 -2.83 7.58
N LEU A 199 -9.95 -2.08 8.57
CA LEU A 199 -9.02 -2.56 9.61
C LEU A 199 -9.69 -3.37 10.74
N ASN A 200 -11.02 -3.55 10.72
CA ASN A 200 -11.80 -4.20 11.78
C ASN A 200 -12.26 -5.63 11.43
N LYS A 201 -11.52 -6.37 10.59
CA LYS A 201 -11.75 -7.81 10.38
C LYS A 201 -10.59 -8.62 10.91
#